data_AF-A0A347WNF8-F1
#
_entry.id   AF-A0A347WNF8-F1
#
_cell.length_a   1.000
_cell.length_b   1.000
_cell.length_c   1.000
_cell.angle_alpha   90.00
_cell.angle_beta   90.00
_cell.angle_gamma   90.00
#
_symmetry.space_group_name_H-M   'P 1'
#
loop_
_entity.id
_entity.type
_entity.pdbx_description
1 polymer ?
#
loop_
_entity_poly.entity_id
_entity_poly.type
_entity_poly.pdbx_seq_one_letter_code
_entity_poly.pdbx_strand_id
1 'polypeptide(L)'
;MNKIKQALLLILLLVNVFSPTVYANQASETTNATEYSAQMQPLFNERALDDDSTEELPQATVDVGLSVEELREAMINYYKEDFSPEEKAENQQEIDPDRLAELIEELEKIEWINSLKPQLDQVSFTVDGNTLYALRIIIPMSYQNAEALHPNHDIQLLNEVFTYSRNRLVLLGYYDEAKQIVTPLHLTTQSSPLFYNEAIDK
;
A
#
# COMPACT_ATOMS: atom_id res chain seq x y z
N MET A 1 -12.39 -42.04 45.50
CA MET A 1 -11.55 -42.67 46.53
C MET A 1 -10.61 -43.65 45.84
N ASN A 2 -9.32 -43.32 45.68
CA ASN A 2 -8.20 -43.72 46.56
C ASN A 2 -8.09 -45.27 46.67
N LYS A 3 -6.97 -45.98 46.47
CA LYS A 3 -5.53 -45.66 46.35
C LYS A 3 -4.77 -46.93 45.85
N ILE A 4 -3.76 -46.71 45.00
CA ILE A 4 -2.35 -47.15 45.10
C ILE A 4 -2.02 -48.61 45.50
N LYS A 5 -1.30 -49.31 44.60
CA LYS A 5 -0.12 -50.16 44.91
C LYS A 5 0.92 -49.95 43.80
N GLN A 6 1.93 -49.09 44.01
CA GLN A 6 3.32 -49.45 44.26
C GLN A 6 3.92 -50.50 43.30
N ALA A 7 4.76 -50.04 42.37
CA ALA A 7 5.93 -50.77 41.90
C ALA A 7 7.08 -49.76 41.74
N LEU A 8 8.09 -49.97 42.58
CA LEU A 8 9.38 -49.33 42.61
C LEU A 8 10.22 -49.91 41.44
N LEU A 9 10.71 -49.08 40.53
CA LEU A 9 11.84 -49.45 39.69
C LEU A 9 12.79 -48.25 39.55
N LEU A 10 13.91 -48.40 40.23
CA LEU A 10 15.09 -47.56 40.19
C LEU A 10 15.85 -47.90 38.89
N ILE A 11 15.99 -46.96 37.95
CA ILE A 11 16.96 -47.08 36.85
C ILE A 11 17.70 -45.75 36.69
N LEU A 12 19.03 -45.89 36.61
CA LEU A 12 20.11 -44.93 36.65
C LEU A 12 19.91 -43.64 35.83
N LEU A 13 20.31 -42.53 36.45
CA LEU A 13 20.87 -41.37 35.75
C LEU A 13 22.15 -41.81 35.03
N LEU A 14 22.17 -41.69 33.70
CA LEU A 14 23.39 -41.43 32.94
C LEU A 14 23.17 -40.13 32.17
N VAL A 15 23.71 -39.06 32.73
CA VAL A 15 23.97 -37.82 31.99
C VAL A 15 25.13 -38.14 31.05
N ASN A 16 24.94 -38.02 29.74
CA ASN A 16 25.90 -37.28 28.91
C ASN A 16 25.48 -37.08 27.45
N VAL A 17 25.68 -35.82 27.04
CA VAL A 17 25.91 -35.22 25.71
C VAL A 17 24.87 -35.35 24.58
N PHE A 18 24.16 -34.23 24.39
CA PHE A 18 23.88 -33.53 23.13
C PHE A 18 24.04 -34.30 21.81
N SER A 19 22.91 -34.49 21.14
CA SER A 19 22.78 -34.15 19.72
C SER A 19 21.35 -33.64 19.52
N PRO A 20 21.11 -32.36 19.19
CA PRO A 20 19.80 -31.98 18.71
C PRO A 20 19.61 -32.70 17.37
N THR A 21 18.63 -33.59 17.33
CA THR A 21 17.96 -33.96 16.09
C THR A 21 17.63 -32.69 15.35
N VAL A 22 18.25 -32.53 14.17
CA VAL A 22 17.86 -31.56 13.16
C VAL A 22 16.37 -31.79 12.92
N TYR A 23 15.53 -30.92 13.47
CA TYR A 23 14.19 -30.76 12.96
C TYR A 23 14.36 -30.45 11.48
N ALA A 24 13.79 -31.29 10.63
CA ALA A 24 13.62 -30.97 9.23
C ALA A 24 13.00 -29.58 9.19
N ASN A 25 13.79 -28.60 8.72
CA ASN A 25 13.28 -27.31 8.33
C ASN A 25 12.09 -27.61 7.42
N GLN A 26 10.88 -27.27 7.87
CA GLN A 26 9.91 -26.80 6.91
C GLN A 26 10.65 -25.72 6.15
N ALA A 27 10.84 -25.94 4.85
CA ALA A 27 11.31 -24.92 3.97
C ALA A 27 10.37 -23.73 4.19
N SER A 28 10.83 -22.74 4.94
CA SER A 28 10.37 -21.39 4.73
C SER A 28 10.72 -21.14 3.28
N GLU A 29 9.72 -21.24 2.41
CA GLU A 29 9.79 -20.71 1.07
C GLU A 29 10.19 -19.26 1.27
N THR A 30 11.49 -19.02 1.12
CA THR A 30 12.03 -17.67 1.08
C THR A 30 11.72 -17.25 -0.34
N THR A 31 10.46 -16.88 -0.58
CA THR A 31 10.05 -16.33 -1.85
C THR A 31 10.89 -15.07 -2.01
N ASN A 32 11.86 -15.11 -2.92
CA ASN A 32 12.73 -13.97 -3.14
C ASN A 32 11.83 -12.79 -3.55
N ALA A 33 12.11 -11.58 -3.07
CA ALA A 33 11.32 -10.39 -3.43
C ALA A 33 11.15 -10.25 -4.96
N THR A 34 12.15 -10.68 -5.73
CA THR A 34 12.13 -10.74 -7.20
C THR A 34 11.14 -11.75 -7.78
N GLU A 35 10.91 -12.89 -7.13
CA GLU A 35 9.90 -13.87 -7.55
C GLU A 35 8.49 -13.43 -7.17
N TYR A 36 8.35 -12.73 -6.04
CA TYR A 36 7.08 -12.14 -5.63
C TYR A 36 6.67 -10.99 -6.58
N SER A 37 7.58 -10.07 -6.89
CA SER A 37 7.28 -8.95 -7.79
C SER A 37 6.98 -9.41 -9.23
N ALA A 38 7.49 -10.56 -9.66
CA ALA A 38 7.13 -11.17 -10.95
C ALA A 38 5.66 -11.63 -11.02
N GLN A 39 4.99 -11.78 -9.88
CA GLN A 39 3.56 -12.10 -9.77
C GLN A 39 2.69 -10.85 -9.61
N MET A 40 3.26 -9.66 -9.80
CA MET A 40 2.55 -8.40 -9.63
C MET A 40 2.46 -7.69 -10.98
N GLN A 41 1.32 -7.06 -11.24
CA GLN A 41 1.12 -6.25 -12.44
C GLN A 41 0.83 -4.79 -12.06
N PRO A 42 1.38 -3.81 -12.80
CA PRO A 42 0.99 -2.41 -12.62
C PRO A 42 -0.53 -2.26 -12.79
N LEU A 43 -1.19 -1.66 -11.81
CA LEU A 43 -2.64 -1.49 -11.87
C LEU A 43 -3.02 -0.32 -12.79
N PHE A 44 -2.42 0.86 -12.56
CA PHE A 44 -2.80 2.08 -13.26
C PHE A 44 -1.88 2.42 -14.45
N ASN A 45 -0.72 1.78 -14.56
CA ASN A 45 0.37 2.15 -15.48
C ASN A 45 0.78 3.62 -15.33
N GLU A 46 0.81 4.12 -14.10
CA GLU A 46 1.05 5.52 -13.82
C GLU A 46 2.50 5.93 -14.05
N ARG A 47 2.71 7.14 -14.53
CA ARG A 47 4.02 7.71 -14.81
C ARG A 47 4.27 8.88 -13.87
N ALA A 48 5.35 8.81 -13.10
CA ALA A 48 5.85 9.95 -12.32
C ALA A 48 6.21 11.12 -13.24
N LEU A 49 5.88 12.33 -12.80
CA LEU A 49 6.13 13.55 -13.59
C LEU A 49 7.42 14.26 -13.20
N ASP A 50 7.98 13.93 -12.04
CA ASP A 50 9.26 14.46 -11.59
C ASP A 50 10.40 13.54 -12.05
N ASP A 51 11.13 13.97 -13.07
CA ASP A 51 12.31 13.28 -13.64
C ASP A 51 13.60 13.60 -12.86
N ASP A 52 13.54 14.53 -11.89
CA ASP A 52 14.69 15.07 -11.15
C ASP A 52 14.89 14.45 -9.75
N SER A 53 13.99 13.57 -9.30
CA SER A 53 14.18 12.83 -8.05
C SER A 53 15.07 11.60 -8.28
N THR A 54 16.13 11.45 -7.47
CA THR A 54 17.08 10.33 -7.60
C THR A 54 16.50 8.98 -7.16
N GLU A 55 15.25 8.95 -6.70
CA GLU A 55 14.55 7.76 -6.23
C GLU A 55 13.21 7.64 -6.98
N GLU A 56 13.19 6.90 -8.09
CA GLU A 56 11.94 6.55 -8.76
C GLU A 56 11.07 5.72 -7.81
N LEU A 57 9.95 6.31 -7.38
CA LEU A 57 8.98 5.61 -6.53
C LEU A 57 8.23 4.54 -7.35
N PRO A 58 8.17 3.29 -6.86
CA PRO A 58 7.60 2.18 -7.63
C PRO A 58 6.13 2.40 -7.98
N GLN A 59 5.70 1.79 -9.09
CA GLN A 59 4.30 1.82 -9.48
C GLN A 59 3.43 1.01 -8.51
N ALA A 60 2.17 1.42 -8.39
CA ALA A 60 1.12 0.69 -7.71
C ALA A 60 0.80 -0.59 -8.47
N THR A 61 0.83 -1.71 -7.75
CA THR A 61 0.66 -3.05 -8.30
C THR A 61 -0.44 -3.81 -7.58
N VAL A 62 -1.02 -4.78 -8.29
CA VAL A 62 -1.95 -5.76 -7.73
C VAL A 62 -1.50 -7.18 -8.10
N ASP A 63 -1.95 -8.15 -7.31
CA ASP A 63 -1.69 -9.57 -7.53
C ASP A 63 -2.25 -10.01 -8.90
N VAL A 64 -1.46 -10.80 -9.66
CA VAL A 64 -1.87 -11.43 -10.93
C VAL A 64 -3.13 -12.30 -10.82
N GLY A 65 -3.52 -12.72 -9.60
CA GLY A 65 -4.80 -13.39 -9.35
C GLY A 65 -6.03 -12.49 -9.53
N LEU A 66 -5.86 -11.17 -9.57
CA LEU A 66 -6.90 -10.21 -9.91
C LEU A 66 -6.83 -9.88 -11.41
N SER A 67 -7.99 -9.83 -12.07
CA SER A 67 -8.06 -9.39 -13.47
C SER A 67 -7.86 -7.87 -13.55
N VAL A 68 -6.63 -7.45 -13.83
CA VAL A 68 -6.27 -6.02 -14.02
C VAL A 68 -7.12 -5.38 -15.12
N GLU A 69 -7.49 -6.15 -16.16
CA GLU A 69 -8.34 -5.67 -17.25
C GLU A 69 -9.76 -5.37 -16.75
N GLU A 70 -10.37 -6.26 -15.97
CA GLU A 70 -11.70 -6.02 -15.38
C GLU A 70 -11.70 -4.83 -14.41
N LEU A 71 -10.65 -4.67 -13.60
CA LEU A 71 -10.49 -3.51 -12.72
C LEU A 71 -10.39 -2.21 -13.53
N ARG A 72 -9.61 -2.19 -14.61
CA ARG A 72 -9.49 -1.02 -15.49
C ARG A 72 -10.80 -0.70 -16.20
N GLU A 73 -11.52 -1.70 -16.68
CA GLU A 73 -12.84 -1.50 -17.30
C GLU A 73 -13.84 -0.92 -16.29
N ALA A 74 -13.86 -1.42 -15.05
CA ALA A 74 -14.70 -0.89 -13.98
C ALA A 74 -14.36 0.59 -13.68
N MET A 75 -13.08 0.92 -13.58
CA MET A 75 -12.62 2.30 -13.40
C MET A 75 -13.04 3.22 -14.56
N ILE A 76 -12.93 2.74 -15.80
CA ILE A 76 -13.36 3.48 -17.00
C ILE A 76 -14.87 3.76 -16.95
N ASN A 77 -15.68 2.76 -16.62
CA ASN A 77 -17.13 2.91 -16.53
C ASN A 77 -17.51 3.92 -15.44
N TYR A 78 -16.93 3.78 -14.24
CA TYR A 78 -17.15 4.72 -13.14
C TYR A 78 -16.74 6.15 -13.52
N TYR A 79 -15.56 6.33 -14.12
CA TYR A 79 -15.11 7.64 -14.61
C TYR A 79 -16.07 8.24 -15.65
N LYS A 80 -16.68 7.43 -16.51
CA LYS A 80 -17.63 7.93 -17.51
C LYS A 80 -18.95 8.37 -16.88
N GLU A 81 -19.48 7.56 -15.97
CA GLU A 81 -20.84 7.69 -15.43
C GLU A 81 -20.93 8.62 -14.23
N ASP A 82 -19.96 8.56 -13.32
CA ASP A 82 -20.07 9.15 -11.98
C ASP A 82 -19.16 10.35 -11.74
N PHE A 83 -18.03 10.45 -12.46
CA PHE A 83 -17.16 11.63 -12.37
C PHE A 83 -17.81 12.86 -13.02
N SER A 84 -17.99 13.90 -12.21
CA SER A 84 -18.57 15.16 -12.67
C SER A 84 -17.65 15.87 -13.68
N PRO A 85 -18.21 16.74 -14.55
CA PRO A 85 -17.39 17.53 -15.47
C PRO A 85 -16.33 18.41 -14.77
N GLU A 86 -16.61 18.88 -13.56
CA GLU A 86 -15.69 19.68 -12.75
C GLU A 86 -14.52 18.82 -12.24
N GLU A 87 -14.81 17.65 -11.65
CA GLU A 87 -13.77 16.68 -11.26
C GLU A 87 -12.91 16.26 -12.45
N LYS A 88 -13.52 16.01 -13.62
CA LYS A 88 -12.77 15.70 -14.84
C LYS A 88 -11.84 16.84 -15.24
N ALA A 89 -12.35 18.07 -15.27
CA ALA A 89 -11.57 19.24 -15.68
C ALA A 89 -10.40 19.51 -14.73
N GLU A 90 -10.62 19.42 -13.41
CA GLU A 90 -9.56 19.61 -12.42
C GLU A 90 -8.48 18.53 -12.55
N ASN A 91 -8.87 17.26 -12.74
CA ASN A 91 -7.93 16.15 -12.77
C ASN A 91 -7.26 15.95 -14.14
N GLN A 92 -7.66 16.68 -15.18
CA GLN A 92 -6.98 16.74 -16.48
C GLN A 92 -5.90 17.84 -16.56
N GLN A 93 -5.70 18.59 -15.48
CA GLN A 93 -4.64 19.59 -15.37
C GLN A 93 -3.57 19.10 -14.41
N GLU A 94 -2.29 19.32 -14.72
CA GLU A 94 -1.21 19.05 -13.78
C GLU A 94 -1.38 19.89 -12.51
N ILE A 95 -0.92 19.38 -11.36
CA ILE A 95 -0.81 20.18 -10.15
C ILE A 95 0.40 21.08 -10.31
N ASP A 96 0.23 22.33 -9.96
CA ASP A 96 1.33 23.28 -9.94
C ASP A 96 2.42 22.79 -8.95
N PRO A 97 3.70 22.73 -9.36
CA PRO A 97 4.77 22.24 -8.49
C PRO A 97 4.93 23.02 -7.19
N ASP A 98 4.70 24.34 -7.19
CA ASP A 98 4.78 25.14 -5.97
C ASP A 98 3.63 24.76 -5.02
N ARG A 99 2.45 24.44 -5.56
CA ARG A 99 1.32 23.92 -4.77
C ARG A 99 1.57 22.54 -4.19
N LEU A 100 2.24 21.67 -4.95
CA LEU A 100 2.64 20.35 -4.45
C LEU A 100 3.63 20.47 -3.30
N ALA A 101 4.64 21.34 -3.43
CA ALA A 101 5.60 21.63 -2.37
C ALA A 101 4.93 22.23 -1.12
N GLU A 102 4.04 23.21 -1.28
CA GLU A 102 3.25 23.78 -0.18
C GLU A 102 2.44 22.69 0.56
N LEU A 103 1.79 21.77 -0.16
CA LEU A 103 1.04 20.66 0.44
C LEU A 103 1.96 19.76 1.28
N ILE A 104 3.13 19.39 0.76
CA ILE A 104 4.10 18.55 1.46
C ILE A 104 4.53 19.22 2.76
N GLU A 105 4.92 20.49 2.70
CA GLU A 105 5.34 21.26 3.88
C GLU A 105 4.23 21.36 4.94
N GLU A 106 2.97 21.52 4.54
CA GLU A 106 1.83 21.57 5.46
C GLU A 106 1.56 20.22 6.13
N LEU A 107 1.63 19.12 5.38
CA LEU A 107 1.43 17.77 5.91
C LEU A 107 2.56 17.37 6.89
N GLU A 108 3.81 17.76 6.60
CA GLU A 108 4.96 17.47 7.47
C GLU A 108 4.90 18.18 8.83
N LYS A 109 4.14 19.29 8.94
CA LYS A 109 3.90 20.00 10.21
C LYS A 109 2.98 19.21 11.15
N ILE A 110 2.22 18.25 10.63
CA ILE A 110 1.29 17.42 11.41
C ILE A 110 2.07 16.24 11.98
N GLU A 111 2.27 16.22 13.30
CA GLU A 111 3.16 15.28 14.00
C GLU A 111 2.85 13.80 13.67
N TRP A 112 1.58 13.42 13.66
CA TRP A 112 1.19 12.03 13.39
C TRP A 112 1.44 11.65 11.92
N ILE A 113 1.25 12.56 10.96
CA ILE A 113 1.56 12.32 9.54
C ILE A 113 3.06 12.15 9.36
N ASN A 114 3.85 13.02 9.97
CA ASN A 114 5.31 12.95 9.92
C ASN A 114 5.84 11.61 10.51
N SER A 115 5.16 11.05 11.51
CA SER A 115 5.51 9.73 12.05
C SER A 115 5.35 8.58 11.03
N LEU A 116 4.45 8.73 10.07
CA LEU A 116 4.24 7.77 8.97
C LEU A 116 5.23 7.98 7.81
N LYS A 117 5.88 9.15 7.74
CA LYS A 117 6.86 9.53 6.71
C LYS A 117 6.35 9.36 5.27
N PRO A 118 5.17 9.90 4.93
CA PRO A 118 4.63 9.77 3.58
C PRO A 118 5.59 10.36 2.55
N GLN A 119 5.74 9.67 1.43
CA GLN A 119 6.35 10.21 0.23
C GLN A 119 5.25 10.70 -0.69
N LEU A 120 5.36 11.94 -1.18
CA LEU A 120 4.36 12.56 -2.03
C LEU A 120 4.98 12.97 -3.36
N ASP A 121 4.30 12.61 -4.44
CA ASP A 121 4.61 13.08 -5.78
C ASP A 121 3.33 13.25 -6.62
N GLN A 122 3.51 13.56 -7.90
CA GLN A 122 2.42 13.56 -8.87
C GLN A 122 2.68 12.51 -9.94
N VAL A 123 1.62 11.79 -10.28
CA VAL A 123 1.62 10.81 -11.37
C VAL A 123 0.56 11.14 -12.40
N SER A 124 0.79 10.65 -13.62
CA SER A 124 -0.18 10.68 -14.71
C SER A 124 -0.57 9.27 -15.12
N PHE A 125 -1.81 9.08 -15.54
CA PHE A 125 -2.28 7.82 -16.14
C PHE A 125 -3.47 8.09 -17.06
N THR A 126 -3.87 7.09 -17.86
CA THR A 126 -4.94 7.25 -18.86
C THR A 126 -6.20 6.52 -18.43
N VAL A 127 -7.34 7.22 -18.44
CA VAL A 127 -8.68 6.65 -18.24
C VAL A 127 -9.59 7.11 -19.37
N ASP A 128 -10.20 6.16 -20.07
CA ASP A 128 -11.07 6.42 -21.22
C ASP A 128 -10.43 7.34 -22.29
N GLY A 129 -9.13 7.15 -22.54
CA GLY A 129 -8.35 7.97 -23.48
C GLY A 129 -7.99 9.38 -23.00
N ASN A 130 -8.39 9.77 -21.78
CA ASN A 130 -7.99 11.04 -21.17
C ASN A 130 -6.82 10.83 -20.22
N THR A 131 -5.83 11.72 -20.29
CA THR A 131 -4.76 11.78 -19.29
C THR A 131 -5.28 12.46 -18.03
N LEU A 132 -5.17 11.76 -16.90
CA LEU A 132 -5.48 12.28 -15.58
C LEU A 132 -4.20 12.42 -14.76
N TYR A 133 -4.21 13.37 -13.83
CA TYR A 133 -3.11 13.70 -12.94
C TYR A 133 -3.56 13.56 -11.49
N ALA A 134 -2.89 12.68 -10.75
CA ALA A 134 -3.19 12.41 -9.34
C ALA A 134 -2.01 12.77 -8.43
N LEU A 135 -2.33 13.27 -7.24
CA LEU A 135 -1.41 13.22 -6.10
C LEU A 135 -1.19 11.76 -5.78
N ARG A 136 0.06 11.32 -5.71
CA ARG A 136 0.37 9.98 -5.21
C ARG A 136 1.07 10.12 -3.87
N ILE A 137 0.58 9.34 -2.91
CA ILE A 137 1.09 9.28 -1.54
C ILE A 137 1.47 7.84 -1.28
N ILE A 138 2.74 7.61 -0.96
CA ILE A 138 3.26 6.30 -0.59
C ILE A 138 3.69 6.35 0.86
N ILE A 139 3.06 5.52 1.69
CA ILE A 139 3.53 5.31 3.06
C ILE A 139 4.64 4.24 3.00
N PRO A 140 5.86 4.52 3.48
CA PRO A 140 7.02 3.63 3.37
C PRO A 140 6.97 2.46 4.38
N MET A 141 5.80 1.85 4.56
CA MET A 141 5.58 0.64 5.35
C MET A 141 4.26 -0.02 4.93
N SER A 142 4.03 -1.26 5.37
CA SER A 142 2.75 -1.95 5.14
C SER A 142 1.58 -1.24 5.85
N TYR A 143 0.37 -1.47 5.34
CA TYR A 143 -0.86 -0.96 5.96
C TYR A 143 -0.95 -1.32 7.44
N GLN A 144 -0.69 -2.58 7.81
CA GLN A 144 -0.78 -3.06 9.20
C GLN A 144 0.22 -2.36 10.12
N ASN A 145 1.42 -2.01 9.62
CA ASN A 145 2.41 -1.28 10.40
C ASN A 145 2.00 0.18 10.60
N ALA A 146 1.49 0.83 9.54
CA ALA A 146 0.97 2.19 9.63
C ALA A 146 -0.24 2.27 10.57
N GLU A 147 -1.14 1.29 10.51
CA GLU A 147 -2.32 1.19 11.38
C GLU A 147 -1.96 0.95 12.84
N ALA A 148 -0.87 0.21 13.12
CA ALA A 148 -0.34 0.05 14.46
C ALA A 148 0.29 1.33 15.04
N LEU A 149 0.82 2.22 14.18
CA LEU A 149 1.34 3.52 14.59
C LEU A 149 0.22 4.54 14.82
N HIS A 150 -0.73 4.63 13.87
CA HIS A 150 -1.85 5.55 13.93
C HIS A 150 -3.11 4.90 13.32
N PRO A 151 -4.10 4.52 14.14
CA PRO A 151 -5.30 3.87 13.63
C PRO A 151 -6.16 4.79 12.74
N ASN A 152 -6.75 4.24 11.68
CA ASN A 152 -7.53 4.96 10.65
C ASN A 152 -6.76 6.12 10.01
N HIS A 153 -5.44 5.96 9.89
CA HIS A 153 -4.57 6.98 9.33
C HIS A 153 -4.88 7.29 7.87
N ASP A 154 -5.32 6.31 7.08
CA ASP A 154 -5.63 6.46 5.67
C ASP A 154 -6.75 7.49 5.44
N ILE A 155 -7.87 7.33 6.14
CA ILE A 155 -9.01 8.26 6.04
C ILE A 155 -8.65 9.63 6.60
N GLN A 156 -7.92 9.68 7.72
CA GLN A 156 -7.46 10.95 8.29
C GLN A 156 -6.52 11.69 7.33
N LEU A 157 -5.59 10.98 6.70
CA LEU A 157 -4.62 11.55 5.77
C LEU A 157 -5.31 12.08 4.52
N LEU A 158 -6.26 11.31 3.96
CA LEU A 158 -7.07 11.75 2.83
C LEU A 158 -7.86 13.03 3.17
N ASN A 159 -8.46 13.11 4.35
CA ASN A 159 -9.20 14.31 4.78
C ASN A 159 -8.29 15.55 4.90
N GLU A 160 -7.08 15.38 5.45
CA GLU A 160 -6.09 16.47 5.49
C GLU A 160 -5.71 16.88 4.07
N VAL A 161 -5.35 15.94 3.21
CA VAL A 161 -4.99 16.20 1.81
C VAL A 161 -6.11 16.92 1.05
N PHE A 162 -7.37 16.50 1.20
CA PHE A 162 -8.51 17.13 0.53
C PHE A 162 -8.84 18.53 1.05
N THR A 163 -8.42 18.87 2.27
CA THR A 163 -8.54 20.26 2.78
C THR A 163 -7.72 21.24 1.93
N TYR A 164 -6.59 20.79 1.39
CA TYR A 164 -5.69 21.59 0.56
C TYR A 164 -5.91 21.39 -0.94
N SER A 165 -6.22 20.15 -1.35
CA SER A 165 -6.28 19.75 -2.76
C SER A 165 -7.70 19.54 -3.31
N ARG A 166 -8.76 19.73 -2.51
CA ARG A 166 -10.18 19.68 -2.96
C ARG A 166 -10.52 18.47 -3.83
N ASN A 167 -10.96 18.68 -5.07
CA ASN A 167 -11.43 17.62 -5.97
C ASN A 167 -10.30 16.94 -6.74
N ARG A 168 -9.03 17.14 -6.34
CA ARG A 168 -7.90 16.42 -6.92
C ARG A 168 -7.96 14.95 -6.56
N LEU A 169 -7.56 14.14 -7.52
CA LEU A 169 -7.47 12.71 -7.39
C LEU A 169 -6.24 12.36 -6.55
N VAL A 170 -6.43 11.50 -5.55
CA VAL A 170 -5.37 11.04 -4.66
C VAL A 170 -5.24 9.52 -4.76
N LEU A 171 -4.05 9.07 -5.14
CA LEU A 171 -3.60 7.69 -5.09
C LEU A 171 -2.85 7.47 -3.77
N LEU A 172 -3.46 6.77 -2.82
CA LEU A 172 -2.80 6.37 -1.57
C LEU A 172 -2.40 4.89 -1.64
N GLY A 173 -1.12 4.61 -1.43
CA GLY A 173 -0.56 3.26 -1.42
C GLY A 173 0.44 3.03 -0.30
N TYR A 174 0.72 1.75 -0.06
CA TYR A 174 1.60 1.28 1.00
C TYR A 174 2.75 0.49 0.40
N TYR A 175 3.96 0.83 0.82
CA TYR A 175 5.16 0.15 0.38
C TYR A 175 5.47 -1.02 1.30
N ASP A 176 5.47 -2.23 0.74
CA ASP A 176 5.96 -3.43 1.43
C ASP A 176 7.44 -3.61 1.09
N GLU A 177 8.33 -3.30 2.04
CA GLU A 177 9.78 -3.43 1.86
C GLU A 177 10.21 -4.88 1.62
N ALA A 178 9.53 -5.87 2.23
CA ALA A 178 9.91 -7.27 2.06
C ALA A 178 9.62 -7.76 0.62
N LYS A 179 8.57 -7.21 0.00
CA LYS A 179 8.12 -7.56 -1.34
C LYS A 179 8.59 -6.58 -2.42
N GLN A 180 9.09 -5.41 -2.02
CA GLN A 180 9.51 -4.30 -2.90
C GLN A 180 8.39 -3.85 -3.86
N ILE A 181 7.18 -3.70 -3.33
CA ILE A 181 6.00 -3.29 -4.11
C ILE A 181 5.20 -2.21 -3.41
N VAL A 182 4.51 -1.38 -4.20
CA VAL A 182 3.44 -0.50 -3.72
C VAL A 182 2.12 -1.19 -3.95
N THR A 183 1.36 -1.41 -2.86
CA THR A 183 -0.02 -1.87 -2.94
C THR A 183 -0.94 -0.66 -2.80
N PRO A 184 -1.76 -0.32 -3.81
CA PRO A 184 -2.70 0.78 -3.69
C PRO A 184 -3.83 0.41 -2.74
N LEU A 185 -4.24 1.36 -1.91
CA LEU A 185 -5.44 1.26 -1.08
C LEU A 185 -6.57 2.11 -1.66
N HIS A 186 -6.31 3.39 -1.97
CA HIS A 186 -7.32 4.33 -2.49
C HIS A 186 -6.86 4.96 -3.79
N LEU A 187 -7.79 5.13 -4.73
CA LEU A 187 -7.71 6.14 -5.79
C LEU A 187 -9.03 6.92 -5.75
N THR A 188 -9.02 8.12 -5.20
CA THR A 188 -10.27 8.82 -4.85
C THR A 188 -10.13 10.34 -4.93
N THR A 189 -11.22 11.02 -5.29
CA THR A 189 -11.41 12.43 -4.95
C THR A 189 -12.08 12.52 -3.58
N GLN A 190 -12.32 13.74 -3.09
CA GLN A 190 -13.09 13.96 -1.87
C GLN A 190 -14.51 13.35 -1.93
N SER A 191 -15.11 13.28 -3.12
CA SER A 191 -16.50 12.85 -3.33
C SER A 191 -16.67 11.51 -4.02
N SER A 192 -15.65 11.04 -4.75
CA SER A 192 -15.82 9.97 -5.75
C SER A 192 -14.64 9.00 -5.73
N PRO A 193 -14.76 7.81 -5.13
CA PRO A 193 -13.73 6.78 -5.18
C PRO A 193 -13.75 6.07 -6.54
N LEU A 194 -12.63 6.12 -7.26
CA LEU A 194 -12.43 5.32 -8.49
C LEU A 194 -11.96 3.90 -8.19
N PHE A 195 -11.21 3.72 -7.10
CA PHE A 195 -10.70 2.41 -6.69
C PHE A 195 -10.52 2.35 -5.18
N TYR A 196 -10.85 1.19 -4.61
CA TYR A 196 -10.59 0.84 -3.22
C TYR A 196 -10.17 -0.62 -3.12
N ASN A 197 -9.07 -0.89 -2.43
CA ASN A 197 -8.54 -2.24 -2.24
C ASN A 197 -8.92 -2.81 -0.88
N GLU A 198 -10.07 -3.48 -0.80
CA GLU A 198 -10.52 -4.14 0.44
C GLU A 198 -9.60 -5.25 0.94
N ALA A 199 -8.66 -5.75 0.12
CA ALA A 199 -7.81 -6.87 0.50
C ALA A 199 -6.65 -6.46 1.42
N ILE A 200 -6.23 -5.19 1.38
CA ILE A 200 -5.11 -4.70 2.20
C ILE A 200 -5.55 -4.31 3.63
N ASP A 201 -6.84 -4.05 3.83
CA ASP A 201 -7.48 -3.69 5.10
C ASP A 201 -7.80 -4.92 5.99
N LYS A 202 -7.45 -6.14 5.54
CA LYS A 202 -7.70 -7.42 6.23
C LYS A 202 -6.42 -8.05 6.75
#